data_AF-F2BWM5-F1
#
_entry.id   AF-F2BWM5-F1
#
_cell.length_a   1.000
_cell.length_b   1.000
_cell.length_c   1.000
_cell.angle_alpha   90.00
_cell.angle_beta   90.00
_cell.angle_gamma   90.00
#
_symmetry.space_group_name_H-M   'P 1'
#
loop_
_entity.id
_entity.type
_entity.pdbx_description
1 polymer ?
#
loop_
_entity_poly.entity_id
_entity_poly.type
_entity_poly.pdbx_seq_one_letter_code
_entity_poly.pdbx_strand_id
1 'polypeptide(L)' 'MEVIDNINKFLKDDLKEEIKKGSKLSIAAASFSIYAFDKLKNELKNIDELRFIFTSPVFIKDKNKKKNENLKY' A
#
# COMPACT_ATOMS: atom_id res chain seq x y z
N MET A 1 16.58 14.97 -0.61
CA MET A 1 15.35 14.19 -0.90
C MET A 1 15.62 13.43 -2.18
N GLU A 2 15.79 12.12 -2.10
CA GLU A 2 15.91 11.30 -3.32
C GLU A 2 14.52 10.98 -3.85
N VAL A 3 14.36 11.02 -5.17
CA VAL A 3 13.11 10.65 -5.85
C VAL A 3 13.23 9.19 -6.27
N ILE A 4 12.24 8.39 -5.89
CA ILE A 4 12.18 6.96 -6.20
C ILE A 4 11.28 6.79 -7.43
N ASP A 5 11.82 6.19 -8.50
CA ASP A 5 11.13 6.04 -9.79
C ASP A 5 10.70 4.59 -10.10
N ASN A 6 11.11 3.62 -9.29
CA ASN A 6 10.93 2.17 -9.54
C ASN A 6 11.51 1.67 -10.88
N ILE A 7 12.46 2.40 -11.45
CA ILE A 7 13.21 2.02 -12.67
C ILE A 7 14.68 1.87 -12.31
N ASN A 8 15.28 2.92 -11.75
CA ASN A 8 16.67 2.97 -11.33
C ASN A 8 16.79 2.74 -9.82
N LYS A 9 15.81 3.23 -9.04
CA LYS A 9 15.74 3.04 -7.60
C LYS A 9 14.38 2.49 -7.22
N PHE A 10 14.36 1.33 -6.55
CA PHE A 10 13.12 0.70 -6.12
C PHE A 10 12.74 1.13 -4.71
N LEU A 11 11.46 1.45 -4.53
CA LEU A 11 10.90 1.78 -3.21
C LEU A 11 11.11 0.65 -2.19
N LYS A 12 11.03 -0.60 -2.65
CA LYS A 12 11.17 -1.77 -1.78
C LYS A 12 12.55 -1.86 -1.13
N ASP A 13 13.59 -1.46 -1.84
CA ASP A 13 14.98 -1.63 -1.40
C ASP A 13 15.31 -0.54 -0.39
N ASP A 14 14.85 0.69 -0.66
CA ASP A 14 14.92 1.82 0.27
C ASP A 14 14.15 1.52 1.59
N LEU A 15 12.93 0.98 1.48
CA LEU A 15 12.16 0.56 2.65
C LEU A 15 12.85 -0.54 3.46
N LYS A 16 13.56 -1.49 2.82
CA LYS A 16 14.29 -2.55 3.54
C LYS A 16 15.44 -2.00 4.37
N GLU A 17 16.14 -0.98 3.88
CA GLU A 17 17.27 -0.36 4.59
C GLU A 17 16.81 0.49 5.78
N GLU A 18 15.67 1.18 5.63
CA GLU A 18 15.10 2.05 6.66
C GLU A 18 14.30 1.27 7.72
N ILE A 19 13.64 0.17 7.32
CA ILE A 19 12.88 -0.68 8.25
C ILE A 19 13.84 -1.53 9.08
N LYS A 20 14.08 -1.06 10.31
CA LYS A 20 14.92 -1.73 11.30
C LYS A 20 14.07 -2.27 12.44
N LYS A 21 14.67 -3.18 13.22
CA LYS A 21 14.03 -3.76 14.40
C LYS A 21 13.67 -2.66 15.40
N GLY A 22 12.43 -2.63 15.85
CA GLY A 22 11.92 -1.61 16.79
C GLY A 22 11.53 -0.29 16.12
N SER A 23 11.56 -0.19 14.78
CA SER A 23 11.07 0.99 14.09
C SER A 23 9.55 1.13 14.24
N LYS A 24 9.07 2.37 14.29
CA LYS A 24 7.64 2.71 14.17
C LYS A 24 7.41 3.35 12.82
N LEU A 25 6.63 2.70 11.96
CA LEU A 25 6.44 3.12 10.58
C LEU A 25 5.03 3.69 10.38
N SER A 26 4.95 4.88 9.80
CA SER A 26 3.69 5.49 9.36
C SER A 26 3.72 5.75 7.86
N ILE A 27 2.75 5.20 7.12
CA ILE A 27 2.64 5.33 5.67
C ILE A 27 1.35 6.07 5.34
N ALA A 28 1.45 7.22 4.66
CA ALA A 28 0.31 7.95 4.14
C ALA A 28 0.23 7.77 2.62
N ALA A 29 -0.79 7.06 2.14
CA ALA A 29 -0.94 6.77 0.71
C ALA A 29 -2.40 6.60 0.29
N ALA A 30 -2.67 6.83 -0.99
CA ALA A 30 -4.02 6.69 -1.57
C ALA A 30 -4.43 5.22 -1.71
N SER A 31 -3.48 4.35 -2.03
CA SER A 31 -3.67 2.91 -2.20
C SER A 31 -2.39 2.15 -1.87
N PHE A 32 -2.54 0.90 -1.45
CA PHE A 32 -1.43 -0.01 -1.19
C PHE A 32 -1.78 -1.41 -1.63
N SER A 33 -0.95 -2.01 -2.49
CA SER A 33 -1.24 -3.34 -3.03
C SER A 33 -0.85 -4.43 -2.04
N ILE A 34 -1.67 -5.48 -1.97
CA ILE A 34 -1.39 -6.65 -1.12
C ILE A 34 -0.10 -7.35 -1.58
N TYR A 35 0.24 -7.29 -2.88
CA TYR A 35 1.50 -7.81 -3.39
C TYR A 35 2.71 -7.05 -2.85
N ALA A 36 2.65 -5.72 -2.76
CA ALA A 36 3.72 -4.93 -2.17
C ALA A 36 3.90 -5.27 -0.68
N PHE A 37 2.79 -5.47 0.04
CA PHE A 37 2.82 -5.94 1.42
C PHE A 37 3.53 -7.30 1.55
N ASP A 38 3.18 -8.27 0.70
CA ASP A 38 3.77 -9.62 0.75
C ASP A 38 5.29 -9.59 0.52
N LYS A 39 5.77 -8.72 -0.39
CA LYS A 39 7.21 -8.54 -0.66
C LYS A 39 8.00 -7.90 0.49
N LEU A 40 7.32 -7.14 1.36
CA LEU A 40 7.92 -6.47 2.52
C LEU A 40 7.53 -7.13 3.85
N LYS A 41 6.81 -8.25 3.80
CA LYS A 41 6.20 -8.89 4.96
C LYS A 41 7.23 -9.31 6.02
N ASN A 42 8.43 -9.71 5.60
CA ASN A 42 9.47 -10.13 6.53
C ASN A 42 10.03 -8.95 7.32
N GLU A 43 10.19 -7.81 6.66
CA GLU A 43 10.70 -6.58 7.23
C GLU A 43 9.64 -5.90 8.11
N LEU A 44 8.39 -5.84 7.61
CA LEU A 44 7.23 -5.32 8.34
C LEU A 44 6.82 -6.17 9.56
N LYS A 45 7.33 -7.39 9.70
CA LYS A 45 7.16 -8.19 10.93
C LYS A 45 8.14 -7.83 12.03
N ASN A 46 9.25 -7.15 11.71
CA ASN A 46 10.29 -6.80 12.67
C ASN A 46 10.09 -5.41 13.29
N ILE A 47 9.07 -4.67 12.87
CA ILE A 47 8.70 -3.36 13.41
C ILE A 47 7.71 -3.48 14.55
N ASP A 48 7.74 -2.53 15.46
CA ASP A 48 6.87 -2.52 16.64
C ASP A 48 5.45 -2.02 16.30
N GLU A 49 5.36 -1.08 15.35
CA GLU A 49 4.09 -0.47 14.96
C GLU A 49 4.09 -0.13 13.47
N LEU A 50 3.03 -0.57 12.77
CA LEU A 50 2.70 -0.14 11.42
C LEU A 50 1.40 0.65 11.43
N ARG A 51 1.47 1.91 11.04
CA ARG A 51 0.31 2.79 10.87
C ARG A 51 0.11 3.13 9.41
N PHE A 52 -1.05 2.80 8.86
CA PHE A 52 -1.40 3.17 7.50
C PHE A 52 -2.48 4.26 7.51
N ILE A 53 -2.22 5.36 6.82
CA ILE A 53 -3.11 6.51 6.70
C ILE A 53 -3.56 6.59 5.24
N PHE A 54 -4.84 6.32 4.99
CA PHE A 54 -5.40 6.47 3.66
C PHE A 54 -5.61 7.96 3.35
N THR A 55 -4.89 8.48 2.34
CA THR A 55 -5.02 9.88 1.90
C THR A 55 -6.11 10.07 0.86
N SER A 56 -6.68 8.99 0.35
CA SER A 56 -7.81 8.99 -0.58
C SER A 56 -9.04 8.36 0.08
N PRO A 57 -10.26 8.82 -0.24
CA PRO A 57 -11.49 8.17 0.23
C PRO A 57 -11.54 6.71 -0.23
N VAL A 58 -11.34 5.79 0.71
CA VAL A 58 -11.41 4.33 0.50
C VAL A 58 -12.81 3.85 0.09
N PHE A 59 -13.83 4.67 0.34
CA PHE A 59 -15.23 4.42 0.02
C PHE A 59 -15.80 5.58 -0.82
N ILE A 60 -15.36 5.71 -2.07
CA ILE A 60 -16.24 6.35 -3.06
C ILE A 60 -17.24 5.27 -3.43
N LYS A 61 -18.45 5.36 -2.85
CA LYS A 61 -19.59 4.53 -3.26
C LYS A 61 -19.75 4.71 -4.77
N ASP A 62 -19.35 3.70 -5.53
CA ASP A 62 -19.30 3.74 -6.98
C ASP A 62 -20.72 4.01 -7.51
N LYS A 63 -21.02 5.27 -7.81
CA LYS A 63 -22.34 5.70 -8.31
C LYS A 63 -22.62 5.16 -9.72
N ASN A 64 -21.68 4.45 -10.34
CA ASN A 64 -21.76 3.93 -11.70
C ASN A 64 -21.79 2.40 -11.80
N LYS A 65 -22.20 1.66 -10.76
CA LYS A 65 -22.72 0.31 -10.97
C LYS A 65 -24.10 0.38 -11.62
N LYS A 66 -24.15 0.59 -12.96
CA LYS A 66 -25.33 0.22 -13.75
C LYS A 66 -25.50 -1.29 -13.59
N LYS A 67 -26.55 -1.66 -12.85
CA LYS A 67 -27.01 -3.02 -12.69
C LYS A 67 -27.54 -3.47 -14.05
N ASN A 68 -26.73 -4.18 -14.83
CA ASN A 68 -27.20 -4.85 -16.03
C ASN A 68 -27.92 -6.13 -15.58
N GLU A 69 -29.14 -5.99 -15.08
CA GLU A 69 -30.11 -7.07 -14.95
C GLU A 69 -30.59 -7.44 -16.35
N ASN A 70 -29.96 -8.43 -16.96
CA ASN A 70 -30.52 -9.20 -18.07
C ASN A 70 -29.94 -10.62 -18.03
N LEU A 71 -30.31 -11.37 -16.99
CA LEU A 71 -30.41 -12.82 -17.09
C LEU A 71 -31.86 -13.08 -17.54
N LYS A 72 -32.04 -13.30 -18.85
CA LYS A 72 -33.30 -13.81 -19.40
C LYS A 72 -33.35 -15.32 -19.09
N TYR A 73 -34.51 -15.75 -18.58
CA TYR A 73 -34.92 -17.14 -18.45
C TYR A 73 -34.97 -17.84 -19.81
#